data_AF-V5I8Z4-F1
#
_entry.id   AF-V5I8Z4-F1
#
_cell.length_a   1.000
_cell.length_b   1.000
_cell.length_c   1.000
_cell.angle_alpha   90.00
_cell.angle_beta   90.00
_cell.angle_gamma   90.00
#
_symmetry.space_group_name_H-M   'P 1'
#
loop_
_entity.id
_entity.type
_entity.pdbx_description
1 polymer ?
#
loop_
_entity_poly.entity_id
_entity_poly.type
_entity_poly.pdbx_seq_one_letter_code
_entity_poly.pdbx_strand_id
1 'polypeptide(L)'
;MSKLVGKYQLAENKNFYEYLVELGVPEDRAKNAKEVKGTLEVKADGNKVTLANDNPPHTTDYIIGQEVDEKMGEAVLKSTASLNGNVLTISSIKDGKPSGNRTLTFSDSGLEMVIKDSKDGKPLSATRIYKRI
;
A
#
# COMPACT_ATOMS: atom_id res chain seq x y z
N MET A 1 17.64 -1.71 7.37
CA MET A 1 16.43 -2.51 7.08
C MET A 1 15.59 -2.85 8.32
N SER A 2 16.16 -2.91 9.52
CA SER A 2 15.45 -3.30 10.74
C SER A 2 14.34 -2.36 11.24
N LYS A 3 14.29 -1.10 10.78
CA LYS A 3 13.21 -0.17 11.14
C LYS A 3 11.89 -0.45 10.41
N LEU A 4 11.97 -1.12 9.26
CA LEU A 4 10.83 -1.44 8.39
C LEU A 4 10.01 -2.60 8.98
N VAL A 5 10.71 -3.59 9.54
CA VAL A 5 10.13 -4.85 10.02
C VAL A 5 9.35 -4.62 11.31
N GLY A 6 8.08 -5.00 11.33
CA GLY A 6 7.21 -4.83 12.48
C GLY A 6 5.74 -4.93 12.11
N LYS A 7 4.89 -4.87 13.13
CA LYS A 7 3.45 -4.75 12.96
C LYS A 7 3.03 -3.29 13.09
N TYR A 8 2.14 -2.86 12.22
CA TYR A 8 1.64 -1.50 12.18
C TYR A 8 0.12 -1.54 12.18
N GLN A 9 -0.51 -0.92 13.16
CA GLN A 9 -1.96 -0.78 13.22
C GLN A 9 -2.38 0.49 12.51
N LEU A 10 -3.37 0.39 11.64
CA LEU A 10 -3.93 1.57 10.98
C LEU A 10 -4.51 2.50 12.05
N ALA A 11 -4.08 3.75 12.04
CA ALA A 11 -4.47 4.75 13.02
C ALA A 11 -5.30 5.89 12.40
N GLU A 12 -5.06 6.21 11.14
CA GLU A 12 -5.77 7.28 10.44
C GLU A 12 -5.79 7.04 8.93
N ASN A 13 -6.88 7.45 8.27
CA ASN A 13 -6.97 7.53 6.81
C ASN A 13 -7.30 8.97 6.43
N LYS A 14 -6.49 9.59 5.58
CA LYS A 14 -6.73 10.91 4.98
C LYS A 14 -7.05 10.74 3.50
N ASN A 15 -8.16 11.33 3.07
CA ASN A 15 -8.62 11.31 1.68
C ASN A 15 -8.84 9.90 1.06
N PHE A 16 -8.85 8.84 1.86
CA PHE A 16 -8.94 7.46 1.34
C PHE A 16 -10.33 7.11 0.80
N TYR A 17 -11.39 7.64 1.42
CA TYR A 17 -12.76 7.44 0.94
C TYR A 17 -12.96 8.08 -0.44
N GLU A 18 -12.67 9.38 -0.55
CA GLU A 18 -12.82 10.15 -1.80
C GLU A 18 -11.96 9.54 -2.91
N TYR A 19 -10.71 9.18 -2.60
CA TYR A 19 -9.83 8.45 -3.52
C TYR A 19 -10.47 7.16 -4.07
N LEU A 20 -11.05 6.32 -3.22
CA LEU A 20 -11.66 5.05 -3.66
C LEU A 20 -12.91 5.31 -4.51
N VAL A 21 -13.75 6.26 -4.11
CA VAL A 21 -14.95 6.65 -4.86
C VAL A 21 -14.56 7.19 -6.23
N GLU A 22 -13.56 8.08 -6.30
CA GLU A 22 -13.06 8.62 -7.57
C GLU A 22 -12.46 7.54 -8.46
N LEU A 23 -11.74 6.57 -7.89
CA LEU A 23 -11.26 5.40 -8.63
C LEU A 23 -12.41 4.54 -9.20
N GLY A 24 -13.64 4.69 -8.69
CA GLY A 24 -14.81 3.93 -9.14
C GLY A 24 -15.07 2.69 -8.28
N VAL A 25 -14.49 2.63 -7.08
CA VAL A 25 -14.82 1.61 -6.09
C VAL A 25 -16.25 1.90 -5.57
N PRO A 26 -17.14 0.90 -5.51
CA PRO A 26 -18.48 1.07 -4.96
C PRO A 26 -18.46 1.70 -3.55
N GLU A 27 -19.39 2.61 -3.27
CA GLU A 27 -19.40 3.37 -2.01
C GLU A 27 -19.42 2.47 -0.76
N ASP A 28 -20.12 1.34 -0.80
CA ASP A 28 -20.14 0.38 0.32
C ASP A 28 -18.75 -0.20 0.61
N ARG A 29 -18.00 -0.54 -0.44
CA ARG A 29 -16.61 -0.99 -0.32
C ARG A 29 -15.70 0.14 0.13
N ALA A 30 -15.90 1.36 -0.39
CA ALA A 30 -15.12 2.53 0.03
C ALA A 30 -15.37 2.89 1.51
N LYS A 31 -16.62 2.78 1.99
CA LYS A 31 -16.99 3.00 3.40
C LYS A 31 -16.37 1.96 4.32
N ASN A 32 -16.31 0.70 3.90
CA ASN A 32 -15.65 -0.34 4.68
C ASN A 32 -14.11 -0.19 4.66
N ALA A 33 -13.54 0.16 3.50
CA ALA A 33 -12.09 0.35 3.35
C ALA A 33 -11.55 1.60 4.08
N LYS A 34 -12.36 2.66 4.23
CA LYS A 34 -11.99 3.83 5.05
C LYS A 34 -12.02 3.55 6.55
N GLU A 35 -12.63 2.45 7.01
CA GLU A 35 -12.61 2.12 8.42
C GLU A 35 -11.15 1.94 8.86
N VAL A 36 -10.79 2.61 9.96
CA VAL A 36 -9.46 2.54 10.56
C VAL A 36 -9.36 1.20 11.31
N LYS A 37 -9.32 0.11 10.54
CA LYS A 37 -9.29 -1.27 11.04
C LYS A 37 -8.33 -2.08 10.19
N GLY A 38 -7.51 -2.87 10.86
CA GLY A 38 -6.52 -3.73 10.24
C GLY A 38 -5.10 -3.44 10.71
N THR A 39 -4.28 -4.47 10.60
CA THR A 39 -2.85 -4.36 10.83
C THR A 39 -2.11 -4.67 9.53
N LEU A 40 -0.95 -4.05 9.37
CA LEU A 40 0.00 -4.30 8.32
C LEU A 40 1.28 -4.82 9.00
N GLU A 41 1.60 -6.08 8.75
CA GLU A 41 2.85 -6.69 9.15
C GLU A 41 3.83 -6.59 7.99
N VAL A 42 4.99 -6.00 8.26
CA VAL A 42 6.08 -5.89 7.28
C VAL A 42 7.20 -6.82 7.71
N LYS A 43 7.60 -7.73 6.83
CA LYS A 43 8.79 -8.57 6.99
C LYS A 43 9.78 -8.22 5.89
N ALA A 44 11.06 -8.16 6.23
CA ALA A 44 12.11 -7.94 5.27
C ALA A 44 13.20 -8.97 5.52
N ASP A 45 13.55 -9.72 4.48
CA ASP A 45 14.57 -10.76 4.48
C ASP A 45 15.51 -10.49 3.29
N GLY A 46 16.67 -9.91 3.58
CA GLY A 46 17.60 -9.47 2.54
C GLY A 46 16.98 -8.49 1.55
N ASN A 47 16.77 -8.94 0.31
CA ASN A 47 16.13 -8.17 -0.77
C ASN A 47 14.63 -8.45 -0.92
N LYS A 48 14.05 -9.35 -0.12
CA LYS A 48 12.63 -9.68 -0.12
C LYS A 48 11.91 -8.87 0.95
N VAL A 49 10.80 -8.22 0.59
CA VAL A 49 9.91 -7.50 1.51
C VAL A 49 8.51 -8.09 1.40
N THR A 50 8.03 -8.70 2.47
CA THR A 50 6.67 -9.23 2.57
C THR A 50 5.79 -8.21 3.28
N LEU A 51 4.71 -7.79 2.63
CA LEU A 51 3.63 -7.00 3.25
C LEU A 51 2.44 -7.93 3.49
N ALA A 52 2.06 -8.12 4.75
CA ALA A 52 0.91 -8.91 5.16
C ALA A 52 -0.13 -7.99 5.82
N ASN A 53 -1.23 -7.79 5.14
CA ASN A 53 -2.40 -7.08 5.66
C ASN A 53 -3.35 -8.09 6.29
N ASP A 54 -3.99 -7.69 7.39
CA ASP A 54 -4.98 -8.51 8.08
C ASP A 54 -6.43 -8.16 7.69
N ASN A 55 -6.66 -6.99 7.10
CA ASN A 55 -8.00 -6.54 6.73
C ASN A 55 -8.03 -5.70 5.43
N PRO A 56 -8.54 -6.25 4.31
CA PRO A 56 -8.77 -7.68 4.08
C PRO A 56 -7.45 -8.47 4.14
N PRO A 57 -7.48 -9.75 4.56
CA PRO A 57 -6.27 -10.56 4.68
C PRO A 57 -5.65 -10.80 3.31
N HIS A 58 -4.45 -10.24 3.09
CA HIS A 58 -3.67 -10.49 1.89
C HIS A 58 -2.19 -10.34 2.20
N THR A 59 -1.37 -11.18 1.57
CA THR A 59 0.08 -11.14 1.70
C THR A 59 0.70 -11.01 0.33
N THR A 60 1.60 -10.06 0.18
CA THR A 60 2.36 -9.85 -1.05
C THR A 60 3.84 -9.85 -0.75
N ASP A 61 4.54 -10.70 -1.48
CA ASP A 61 5.98 -10.83 -1.45
C ASP A 61 6.59 -9.96 -2.56
N TYR A 62 7.24 -8.88 -2.17
CA TYR A 62 7.98 -8.01 -3.08
C TYR A 62 9.46 -8.35 -3.06
N ILE A 63 10.11 -8.23 -4.21
CA ILE A 63 11.56 -8.34 -4.32
C ILE A 63 12.07 -6.96 -4.77
N ILE A 64 12.98 -6.37 -3.99
CA ILE A 64 13.50 -5.03 -4.28
C ILE A 64 14.21 -5.03 -5.63
N GLY A 65 13.78 -4.14 -6.52
CA GLY A 65 14.30 -4.00 -7.87
C GLY A 65 13.76 -5.01 -8.90
N GLN A 66 12.80 -5.86 -8.51
CA GLN A 66 12.17 -6.82 -9.43
C GLN A 66 10.66 -6.59 -9.51
N GLU A 67 10.12 -6.86 -10.69
CA GLU A 67 8.67 -6.89 -10.93
C GLU A 67 8.11 -8.20 -10.38
N VAL A 68 7.05 -8.11 -9.58
CA VAL A 68 6.32 -9.24 -9.03
C VAL A 68 4.83 -9.14 -9.35
N ASP A 69 4.15 -10.28 -9.46
CA ASP A 69 2.70 -10.31 -9.63
C ASP A 69 2.02 -10.14 -8.27
N GLU A 70 1.39 -8.98 -8.06
CA GLU A 70 0.55 -8.68 -6.91
C GLU A 70 -0.92 -9.00 -7.22
N LYS A 71 -1.51 -9.89 -6.44
CA LYS A 71 -2.95 -10.16 -6.50
C LYS A 71 -3.70 -9.16 -5.62
N MET A 72 -4.46 -8.28 -6.25
CA MET A 72 -5.35 -7.34 -5.57
C MET A 72 -6.80 -7.71 -5.88
N GLY A 73 -7.36 -8.58 -5.03
CA GLY A 73 -8.67 -9.19 -5.27
C GLY A 73 -8.62 -10.13 -6.49
N GLU A 74 -9.49 -9.87 -7.47
CA GLU A 74 -9.54 -10.63 -8.73
C GLU A 74 -8.55 -10.11 -9.80
N ALA A 75 -7.94 -8.94 -9.57
CA ALA A 75 -6.98 -8.35 -10.50
C ALA A 75 -5.55 -8.75 -10.14
N VAL A 76 -4.75 -9.04 -11.17
CA VAL A 76 -3.29 -9.19 -11.05
C VAL A 76 -2.63 -7.91 -11.53
N LEU A 77 -1.79 -7.33 -10.69
CA LEU A 77 -1.02 -6.12 -10.93
C LEU A 77 0.46 -6.49 -10.99
N LYS A 78 1.20 -5.89 -11.91
CA LYS A 78 2.66 -5.99 -11.94
C LYS A 78 3.23 -4.91 -11.05
N SER A 79 3.84 -5.29 -9.94
CA SER A 79 4.29 -4.36 -8.92
C SER A 79 5.80 -4.47 -8.73
N THR A 80 6.47 -3.32 -8.76
CA THR A 80 7.92 -3.23 -8.58
C THR A 80 8.20 -2.43 -7.31
N ALA A 81 8.89 -3.06 -6.37
CA ALA A 81 9.27 -2.42 -5.10
C ALA A 81 10.70 -1.89 -5.16
N SER A 82 10.91 -0.71 -4.58
CA SER A 82 12.21 -0.04 -4.47
C SER A 82 12.37 0.50 -3.05
N LEU A 83 13.46 0.14 -2.38
CA LEU A 83 13.74 0.56 -1.01
C LEU A 83 14.91 1.55 -1.00
N ASN A 84 14.63 2.78 -0.58
CA ASN A 84 15.63 3.84 -0.40
C ASN A 84 15.66 4.26 1.07
N GLY A 85 16.59 3.69 1.84
CA GLY A 85 16.72 3.96 3.28
C GLY A 85 15.51 3.46 4.07
N ASN A 86 14.65 4.38 4.51
CA ASN A 86 13.41 4.12 5.23
C ASN A 86 12.14 4.34 4.39
N VAL A 87 12.29 4.58 3.08
CA VAL A 87 11.17 4.78 2.15
C VAL A 87 11.09 3.60 1.19
N LEU A 88 9.98 2.88 1.21
CA LEU A 88 9.65 1.82 0.25
C LEU A 88 8.64 2.36 -0.76
N THR A 89 9.05 2.45 -2.01
CA THR A 89 8.19 2.84 -3.12
C THR A 89 7.77 1.58 -3.86
N ILE A 90 6.47 1.40 -4.05
CA ILE A 90 5.89 0.30 -4.81
C ILE A 90 5.14 0.92 -5.98
N SER A 91 5.63 0.65 -7.18
CA SER A 91 4.98 1.11 -8.41
C SER A 91 4.22 -0.06 -9.01
N SER A 92 2.92 0.11 -9.21
CA SER A 92 2.04 -0.95 -9.69
C SER A 92 1.53 -0.61 -11.10
N ILE A 93 1.43 -1.61 -11.95
CA ILE A 93 1.03 -1.51 -13.35
C ILE A 93 -0.11 -2.49 -13.59
N LYS A 94 -1.22 -1.98 -14.11
CA LYS A 94 -2.38 -2.77 -14.55
C LYS A 94 -2.57 -2.60 -16.05
N ASP A 95 -2.58 -3.70 -16.80
CA ASP A 95 -2.81 -3.67 -18.26
C ASP A 95 -1.88 -2.68 -19.01
N GLY A 96 -0.62 -2.57 -18.57
CA GLY A 96 0.37 -1.64 -19.14
C GLY A 96 0.22 -0.17 -18.71
N LYS A 97 -0.73 0.16 -17.83
CA LYS A 97 -0.93 1.51 -17.29
C LYS A 97 -0.49 1.58 -15.82
N PRO A 98 0.19 2.64 -15.38
CA PRO A 98 0.45 2.88 -13.97
C PRO A 98 -0.87 2.91 -13.19
N SER A 99 -0.96 2.17 -12.09
CA SER A 99 -2.12 2.10 -11.21
C SER A 99 -1.68 1.75 -9.80
N GLY A 100 -2.06 2.55 -8.80
CA GLY A 100 -1.81 2.24 -7.39
C GLY A 100 -0.35 2.40 -6.94
N ASN A 101 0.33 3.48 -7.33
CA ASN A 101 1.67 3.79 -6.83
C ASN A 101 1.61 4.11 -5.32
N ARG A 102 2.41 3.41 -4.53
CA ARG A 102 2.42 3.51 -3.06
C ARG A 102 3.82 3.90 -2.58
N THR A 103 3.88 4.84 -1.65
CA THR A 103 5.11 5.25 -0.98
C THR A 103 4.92 5.04 0.51
N LEU A 104 5.67 4.10 1.08
CA LEU A 104 5.65 3.73 2.49
C LEU A 104 6.88 4.32 3.17
N THR A 105 6.67 5.31 4.03
CA THR A 105 7.72 5.96 4.81
C THR A 105 7.70 5.43 6.22
N PHE A 106 8.72 4.66 6.58
CA PHE A 106 8.87 4.05 7.90
C PHE A 106 9.60 4.98 8.87
N SER A 107 9.11 5.02 10.10
CA SER A 107 9.65 5.81 11.20
C SER A 107 9.65 4.99 12.50
N ASP A 108 10.30 5.50 13.54
CA ASP A 108 10.31 4.83 14.84
C ASP A 108 8.90 4.81 15.49
N SER A 109 8.06 5.80 15.19
CA SER A 109 6.68 5.91 15.68
C SER A 109 5.65 5.10 14.90
N GLY A 110 5.97 4.68 13.66
CA GLY A 110 5.00 4.06 12.78
C GLY A 110 5.33 4.18 11.30
N LEU A 111 4.29 4.10 10.47
CA LEU A 111 4.39 4.06 9.03
C LEU A 111 3.39 5.04 8.42
N GLU A 112 3.86 5.89 7.51
CA GLU A 112 3.00 6.69 6.64
C GLU A 112 2.99 6.07 5.24
N MET A 113 1.81 5.74 4.73
CA MET A 113 1.62 5.22 3.38
C MET A 113 0.88 6.27 2.54
N VAL A 114 1.54 6.81 1.54
CA VAL A 114 0.93 7.69 0.54
C VAL A 114 0.63 6.87 -0.71
N ILE A 115 -0.62 6.90 -1.15
CA ILE A 115 -1.11 6.23 -2.34
C ILE A 115 -1.38 7.31 -3.38
N LYS A 116 -0.86 7.14 -4.59
CA LYS A 116 -1.06 8.04 -5.72
C LYS A 116 -1.52 7.23 -6.92
N ASP A 117 -2.56 7.71 -7.56
CA ASP A 117 -3.08 7.16 -8.79
C ASP A 117 -3.45 8.30 -9.75
N SER A 118 -3.81 7.98 -10.98
CA SER A 118 -4.33 8.93 -11.94
C SER A 118 -5.49 8.31 -12.69
N LYS A 119 -6.63 8.98 -12.68
CA LYS A 119 -7.81 8.57 -13.44
C LYS A 119 -8.26 9.71 -14.33
N ASP A 120 -8.40 9.41 -15.63
CA ASP A 120 -8.79 10.39 -16.65
C ASP A 120 -7.92 11.66 -16.66
N GLY A 121 -6.63 11.50 -16.36
CA GLY A 121 -5.66 12.61 -16.26
C GLY A 121 -5.73 13.42 -14.96
N LYS A 122 -6.67 13.11 -14.05
CA LYS A 122 -6.73 13.72 -12.72
C LYS A 122 -5.86 12.95 -11.73
N PRO A 123 -4.91 13.62 -11.05
CA PRO A 123 -4.12 12.98 -10.00
C PRO A 123 -5.01 12.73 -8.78
N LEU A 124 -5.01 11.50 -8.31
CA LEU A 124 -5.69 11.07 -7.10
C LEU A 124 -4.65 10.73 -6.05
N SER A 125 -4.88 11.10 -4.80
CA SER A 125 -4.00 10.71 -3.71
C SER A 125 -4.75 10.47 -2.42
N ALA A 126 -4.28 9.48 -1.66
CA ALA A 126 -4.73 9.21 -0.30
C ALA A 126 -3.53 8.94 0.60
N THR A 127 -3.68 9.21 1.89
CA THR A 127 -2.65 8.93 2.89
C THR A 127 -3.23 8.06 3.99
N ARG A 128 -2.52 7.00 4.37
CA ARG A 128 -2.87 6.12 5.47
C ARG A 128 -1.74 6.17 6.49
N ILE A 129 -2.08 6.49 7.73
CA ILE A 129 -1.13 6.61 8.83
C ILE A 129 -1.32 5.40 9.73
N TYR A 130 -0.23 4.70 10.00
CA TYR A 130 -0.19 3.53 10.85
C TYR A 130 0.74 3.79 12.05
N LYS A 131 0.35 3.29 13.22
CA LYS A 131 1.17 3.29 14.43
C LYS A 131 1.82 1.92 14.61
N ARG A 132 3.08 1.89 15.01
CA ARG A 132 3.76 0.63 15.32
C ARG A 132 3.18 0.01 16.60
N ILE A 133 2.98 -1.31 16.59
CA ILE A 133 2.48 -2.11 17.73
C ILE A 133 3.41 -3.28 18.05
#